data_AF-A0A942IZ87-F1
#
_entry.id   AF-A0A942IZ87-F1
#
_cell.length_a   1.000
_cell.length_b   1.000
_cell.length_c   1.000
_cell.angle_alpha   90.00
_cell.angle_beta   90.00
_cell.angle_gamma   90.00
#
_symmetry.space_group_name_H-M   'P 1'
#
loop_
_entity.id
_entity.type
_entity.pdbx_description
1 polymer ?
#
loop_
_entity_poly.entity_id
_entity_poly.type
_entity_poly.pdbx_seq_one_letter_code
_entity_poly.pdbx_strand_id
1 'polypeptide(L)' 'PANPHDPRAVRVEWRGMKLGYLPRAENEAVAAALDRGEPVEGRIGALVRHPNPWRRVRIEVFVRL' A
#
# COMPACT_ATOMS: atom_id res chain seq x y z
N PRO A 1 4.52 11.72 0.11
CA PRO A 1 4.87 12.28 -1.23
C PRO A 1 6.38 12.53 -1.52
N ALA A 2 7.34 11.92 -0.80
CA ALA A 2 8.78 12.22 -0.96
C ALA A 2 9.60 11.10 -1.65
N ASN A 3 8.96 10.17 -2.35
CA ASN A 3 9.68 9.10 -3.05
C ASN A 3 10.17 9.62 -4.43
N PRO A 4 11.49 9.64 -4.70
CA PRO A 4 12.05 10.21 -5.92
C PRO A 4 11.69 9.43 -7.20
N HIS A 5 11.24 8.19 -7.08
CA HIS A 5 10.89 7.33 -8.23
C HIS A 5 9.40 7.36 -8.58
N ASP A 6 8.56 7.57 -7.57
CA ASP A 6 7.11 7.59 -7.72
C ASP A 6 6.48 8.53 -6.68
N PRO A 7 6.01 9.72 -7.06
CA PRO A 7 5.40 10.68 -6.13
C PRO A 7 4.14 10.12 -5.45
N ARG A 8 3.49 9.13 -6.08
CA ARG A 8 2.27 8.46 -5.57
C ARG A 8 2.56 7.20 -4.76
N ALA A 9 3.82 6.92 -4.44
CA ALA A 9 4.18 5.73 -3.69
C ALA A 9 3.53 5.69 -2.30
N VAL A 10 2.62 4.73 -2.10
CA VAL A 10 1.99 4.45 -0.81
C VAL A 10 2.81 3.37 -0.09
N ARG A 11 3.42 3.74 1.04
CA ARG A 11 4.20 2.84 1.90
C ARG A 11 3.25 2.07 2.83
N VAL A 12 3.43 0.76 2.92
CA VAL A 12 2.67 -0.11 3.83
C VAL A 12 3.54 -0.46 5.03
N GLU A 13 3.02 -0.22 6.22
CA GLU A 13 3.65 -0.54 7.50
C GLU A 13 2.75 -1.41 8.37
N TRP A 14 3.37 -2.27 9.19
CA TRP A 14 2.68 -3.11 10.16
C TRP A 14 3.45 -3.11 11.47
N ARG A 15 2.82 -2.67 12.57
CA ARG A 15 3.44 -2.55 13.90
C ARG A 15 4.79 -1.80 13.87
N GLY A 16 4.86 -0.71 13.10
CA GLY A 16 6.09 0.08 12.91
C GLY A 16 7.11 -0.53 11.95
N MET A 17 6.85 -1.72 11.39
CA MET A 17 7.74 -2.37 10.42
C MET A 17 7.26 -2.14 8.99
N LYS A 18 8.14 -1.68 8.12
CA LYS A 18 7.85 -1.53 6.68
C LYS A 18 7.65 -2.89 6.02
N LEU A 19 6.45 -3.13 5.47
CA LEU A 19 6.16 -4.31 4.65
C LEU A 19 6.52 -4.08 3.17
N GLY A 20 6.40 -2.85 2.68
CA GLY A 20 6.70 -2.52 1.29
C GLY A 20 5.95 -1.30 0.79
N TYR A 21 5.65 -1.29 -0.51
CA TYR A 21 4.81 -0.30 -1.17
C TYR A 21 3.69 -0.99 -1.93
N LEU A 22 2.57 -0.29 -2.12
CA LEU A 22 1.54 -0.75 -3.05
C LEU A 22 2.10 -0.78 -4.49
N PRO A 23 1.64 -1.72 -5.34
CA PRO A 23 2.00 -1.73 -6.75
C PRO A 23 1.66 -0.40 -7.43
N ARG A 24 2.55 0.09 -8.30
CA ARG A 24 2.36 1.37 -9.00
C ARG A 24 1.07 1.42 -9.83
N ALA A 25 0.62 0.29 -10.36
CA ALA A 25 -0.62 0.21 -11.13
C ALA A 25 -1.90 0.43 -10.28
N GLU A 26 -1.81 0.27 -8.96
CA GLU A 26 -2.96 0.27 -8.05
C GLU A 26 -2.88 1.40 -7.01
N ASN A 27 -1.72 2.09 -6.90
CA ASN A 27 -1.48 3.05 -5.84
C ASN A 27 -2.14 4.42 -6.06
N GLU A 28 -2.56 4.76 -7.28
CA GLU A 28 -3.03 6.10 -7.62
C GLU A 28 -4.30 6.50 -6.87
N ALA A 29 -5.31 5.62 -6.85
CA ALA A 29 -6.57 5.89 -6.16
C ALA A 29 -6.37 6.06 -4.64
N VAL A 30 -5.49 5.23 -4.07
CA VAL A 30 -5.16 5.27 -2.64
C VAL A 30 -4.37 6.52 -2.29
N ALA A 31 -3.38 6.89 -3.11
CA ALA A 31 -2.61 8.12 -2.93
C ALA A 31 -3.51 9.35 -2.98
N ALA A 32 -4.43 9.40 -3.95
CA ALA A 32 -5.38 10.51 -4.07
C ALA A 32 -6.34 10.61 -2.86
N ALA A 33 -6.80 9.49 -2.31
CA ALA A 33 -7.60 9.48 -1.09
C ALA A 33 -6.81 10.01 0.12
N LEU A 34 -5.56 9.55 0.29
CA LEU A 34 -4.67 10.03 1.34
C LEU A 34 -4.37 11.53 1.21
N ASP A 35 -4.14 12.03 -0.02
CA ASP A 35 -3.89 13.44 -0.29
C ASP A 35 -5.11 14.33 0.03
N ARG A 36 -6.33 13.79 -0.09
CA ARG A 36 -7.57 14.46 0.33
C ARG A 36 -7.85 14.37 1.84
N GLY A 37 -7.02 13.63 2.58
CA GLY A 37 -7.23 13.39 4.02
C GLY A 37 -8.32 12.36 4.31
N GLU A 38 -8.72 11.54 3.34
CA GLU A 38 -9.69 10.48 3.55
C GLU A 38 -9.10 9.36 4.42
N PRO A 39 -9.90 8.73 5.29
CA PRO A 39 -9.46 7.58 6.05
C PRO A 39 -9.23 6.38 5.11
N VAL A 40 -8.00 5.87 5.13
CA VAL A 40 -7.62 4.65 4.42
C VAL A 40 -7.23 3.57 5.42
N GLU A 41 -7.84 2.40 5.28
CA GLU A 41 -7.56 1.22 6.08
C GLU A 41 -6.94 0.11 5.21
N GLY A 42 -6.00 -0.64 5.79
CA GLY A 42 -5.33 -1.74 5.11
C GLY A 42 -5.45 -3.05 5.90
N ARG A 43 -5.71 -4.15 5.21
CA ARG A 43 -5.77 -5.50 5.80
C ARG A 43 -4.85 -6.46 5.05
N ILE A 44 -4.14 -7.31 5.79
CA ILE A 44 -3.47 -8.46 5.18
C ILE A 44 -4.55 -9.49 4.81
N GLY A 45 -4.91 -9.56 3.53
CA GLY A 45 -5.92 -10.50 3.03
C GLY A 45 -5.37 -11.92 2.89
N ALA A 46 -4.08 -12.06 2.55
CA ALA A 46 -3.42 -13.36 2.45
C ALA A 46 -1.90 -13.28 2.58
N LEU A 47 -1.31 -14.37 3.09
CA LEU A 47 0.12 -14.65 2.98
C LEU A 47 0.31 -15.78 1.96
N VAL A 48 1.07 -15.52 0.90
CA VAL A 48 1.24 -16.41 -0.25
C VAL A 48 2.68 -16.91 -0.29
N ARG A 49 2.88 -18.21 -0.50
CA ARG A 49 4.21 -18.75 -0.81
C ARG A 49 4.57 -18.38 -2.23
N HIS A 50 5.56 -17.51 -2.40
CA HIS A 50 6.02 -17.07 -3.71
C HIS A 50 7.54 -16.83 -3.68
N PRO A 51 8.31 -17.19 -4.73
CA PRO A 51 9.77 -16.99 -4.76
C PRO A 51 10.16 -15.52 -4.66
N ASN A 52 9.43 -14.63 -5.35
CA ASN A 52 9.58 -13.18 -5.19
C ASN A 52 9.00 -12.72 -3.82
N PRO A 53 9.81 -12.15 -2.92
CA PRO A 53 9.36 -11.70 -1.60
C PRO A 53 8.27 -10.63 -1.63
N TRP A 54 8.26 -9.76 -2.63
CA TRP A 54 7.30 -8.67 -2.76
C TRP A 54 5.89 -9.14 -3.15
N ARG A 55 5.73 -10.41 -3.53
CA ARG A 55 4.45 -11.03 -3.87
C ARG A 55 3.90 -11.95 -2.78
N ARG A 56 4.57 -12.01 -1.62
CA ARG A 56 4.16 -12.91 -0.52
C ARG A 56 3.04 -12.35 0.35
N VAL A 57 2.75 -11.06 0.27
CA VAL A 57 1.71 -10.41 1.09
C VAL A 57 0.68 -9.78 0.17
N ARG A 58 -0.57 -10.20 0.30
CA ARG A 58 -1.70 -9.51 -0.33
C ARG A 58 -2.28 -8.54 0.67
N ILE A 59 -2.32 -7.27 0.29
CA ILE A 59 -2.95 -6.21 1.06
C ILE A 59 -4.24 -5.82 0.36
N GLU A 60 -5.32 -5.78 1.11
CA GLU A 60 -6.57 -5.16 0.70
C GLU A 60 -6.61 -3.77 1.29
N VAL A 61 -6.99 -2.78 0.48
CA VAL A 61 -7.06 -1.37 0.88
C VAL A 61 -8.49 -0.90 0.75
N PHE A 62 -8.98 -0.24 1.80
CA PHE A 62 -10.33 0.30 1.88
C PHE A 62 -10.25 1.80 2.09
N VAL A 63 -11.04 2.56 1.35
CA VAL A 63 -11.23 4.00 1.57
C VAL A 63 -12.61 4.16 2.19
N ARG A 64 -12.67 4.84 3.33
CA ARG A 64 -13.94 5.11 4.01
C ARG A 64 -14.47 6.45 3.52
N LEU A 65 -15.50 6.38 2.66
CA LEU A 65 -16.25 7.53 2.13
C LEU A 65 -17.13 8.17 3.21
#